data_AF-A0A6A5QGC7-F1
#
_entry.id   AF-A0A6A5QGC7-F1
#
_cell.length_a   1.000
_cell.length_b   1.000
_cell.length_c   1.000
_cell.angle_alpha   90.00
_cell.angle_beta   90.00
_cell.angle_gamma   90.00
#
_symmetry.space_group_name_H-M   'P 1'
#
loop_
_entity.id
_entity.type
_entity.pdbx_description
1 polymer ?
#
loop_
_entity_poly.entity_id
_entity_poly.type
_entity_poly.pdbx_seq_one_letter_code
_entity_poly.pdbx_strand_id
1 'polypeptide(L)'
;MHTDVPNFLSKGVETRAGELAGIGGSFPMHVDILKVLPSILTVISAEPFGKSDFSATGRIRTKTASGNPKDYFVKCAVGEEGAMMLNGECKSLEAIAEVIKGLVPVVHGSGAFHLHGVQSKIHFMVEDFLNLKDTLPDPRSFASVLVQMHRQSRSPTGKFGFDVTTCDGPLPHPVEWEQDWAIFFAKLLRTRVDMDAAACGPWPELERVADHVISKVVPRLLRSLSSDGNPIKPTLIHGDLWDTNVGTDGETGSPVIFDAGSYYAHNEMETGIWRVIYAQKLGTKAYRDAYLELYPPAEPSGEWDDRNRLYSLKCNLNWSATDPGIRTRNIAFNDMCYLCEKYAPLADIAKYDPSLDPTITKIDP
;
A
#
# COMPACT_ATOMS: atom_id res chain seq x y z
N MET A 1 -15.18 -7.74 9.50
CA MET A 1 -15.15 -6.94 10.74
C MET A 1 -15.36 -5.49 10.34
N HIS A 2 -16.59 -4.98 10.43
CA HIS A 2 -16.86 -3.56 10.19
C HIS A 2 -16.42 -2.78 11.42
N THR A 3 -15.22 -2.22 11.35
CA THR A 3 -14.69 -1.31 12.37
C THR A 3 -15.58 -0.08 12.47
N ASP A 4 -15.95 0.31 13.69
CA ASP A 4 -16.70 1.50 14.12
C ASP A 4 -16.01 2.85 13.75
N VAL A 5 -15.28 2.93 12.64
CA VAL A 5 -14.53 4.12 12.19
C VAL A 5 -15.44 5.36 12.05
N PRO A 6 -16.68 5.27 11.53
CA PRO A 6 -17.57 6.44 11.47
C PRO A 6 -18.10 6.88 12.85
N ASN A 7 -18.10 6.00 13.85
CA ASN A 7 -18.80 6.23 15.12
C ASN A 7 -17.97 7.00 16.17
N PHE A 8 -16.63 7.00 16.11
CA PHE A 8 -15.86 7.87 17.02
C PHE A 8 -15.79 9.31 16.53
N LEU A 9 -15.84 9.54 15.20
CA LEU A 9 -15.97 10.88 14.61
C LEU A 9 -17.23 11.60 15.11
N SER A 10 -18.34 10.87 15.24
CA SER A 10 -19.62 11.42 15.72
C SER A 10 -19.70 11.58 17.25
N LYS A 11 -18.93 10.79 18.01
CA LYS A 11 -18.88 10.84 19.49
C LYS A 11 -17.80 11.78 20.04
N GLY A 12 -16.75 12.06 19.27
CA GLY A 12 -15.65 12.97 19.63
C GLY A 12 -15.96 14.46 19.53
N VAL A 13 -17.24 14.83 19.33
CA VAL A 13 -17.74 16.21 19.38
C VAL A 13 -17.65 16.78 20.81
N GLU A 14 -17.36 15.95 21.81
CA GLU A 14 -17.28 16.36 23.21
C GLU A 14 -16.02 17.16 23.55
N THR A 15 -16.22 18.47 23.43
CA THR A 15 -15.65 19.58 24.21
C THR A 15 -14.36 20.22 23.69
N ARG A 16 -14.55 21.22 22.81
CA ARG A 16 -13.59 22.31 22.60
C ARG A 16 -13.45 23.15 23.88
N ALA A 17 -12.71 22.63 24.84
CA ALA A 17 -12.34 23.30 26.08
C ALA A 17 -10.82 23.37 26.21
N GLY A 18 -10.32 24.22 27.11
CA GLY A 18 -8.88 24.39 27.33
C GLY A 18 -8.13 24.78 26.05
N GLU A 19 -7.04 24.06 25.75
CA GLU A 19 -6.17 24.30 24.59
C GLU A 19 -6.89 24.14 23.24
N LEU A 20 -8.04 23.46 23.21
CA LEU A 20 -8.82 23.22 21.99
C LEU A 20 -9.92 24.28 21.75
N ALA A 21 -10.20 25.16 22.73
CA ALA A 21 -11.35 26.07 22.69
C ALA A 21 -11.35 27.04 21.50
N GLY A 22 -10.18 27.39 20.99
CA GLY A 22 -10.00 28.32 19.86
C GLY A 22 -9.91 27.66 18.49
N ILE A 23 -9.88 26.33 18.40
CA ILE A 23 -9.69 25.60 17.13
C ILE A 23 -11.03 25.40 16.45
N GLY A 24 -11.17 25.87 15.21
CA GLY A 24 -12.33 25.70 14.34
C GLY A 24 -12.48 24.30 13.74
N GLY A 25 -13.59 24.09 13.03
CA GLY A 25 -13.80 22.91 12.17
C GLY A 25 -14.28 21.61 12.83
N SER A 26 -14.77 20.71 12.00
CA SER A 26 -15.58 19.56 12.42
C SER A 26 -14.81 18.27 12.68
N PHE A 27 -13.50 18.24 12.41
CA PHE A 27 -12.68 17.06 12.69
C PHE A 27 -12.36 16.96 14.19
N PRO A 28 -12.49 15.77 14.81
CA PRO A 28 -12.21 15.61 16.23
C PRO A 28 -10.71 15.77 16.51
N MET A 29 -10.38 16.75 17.35
CA MET A 29 -9.01 17.05 17.76
C MET A 29 -8.78 16.66 19.22
N HIS A 30 -7.55 16.24 19.53
CA HIS A 30 -7.09 15.93 20.88
C HIS A 30 -5.79 16.68 21.18
N VAL A 31 -5.53 17.01 22.45
CA VAL A 31 -4.32 17.74 22.86
C VAL A 31 -3.03 16.99 22.47
N ASP A 32 -3.05 15.66 22.40
CA ASP A 32 -1.89 14.87 21.97
C ASP A 32 -1.56 15.05 20.49
N ILE A 33 -2.54 15.35 19.64
CA ILE A 33 -2.31 15.72 18.22
C ILE A 33 -1.57 17.05 18.14
N LEU A 34 -1.85 18.00 19.04
CA LEU A 34 -1.16 19.29 19.07
C LEU A 34 0.32 19.14 19.45
N LYS A 35 0.66 18.15 20.28
CA LYS A 35 2.04 17.94 20.77
C LYS A 35 3.03 17.52 19.69
N VAL A 36 2.55 16.93 18.59
CA VAL A 36 3.41 16.52 17.46
C VAL A 36 3.54 17.62 16.40
N LEU A 37 2.71 18.66 16.47
CA LEU A 37 2.86 19.81 15.60
C LEU A 37 3.99 20.72 16.11
N PRO A 38 4.75 21.39 15.23
CA PRO A 38 5.75 22.36 15.66
C PRO A 38 5.14 23.45 16.56
N SER A 39 5.69 23.62 17.76
CA SER A 39 5.16 24.53 18.79
C SER A 39 5.12 26.01 18.40
N ILE A 40 5.83 26.37 17.33
CA ILE A 40 5.84 27.71 16.75
C ILE A 40 4.58 28.04 15.93
N LEU A 41 3.68 27.07 15.77
CA LEU A 41 2.48 27.20 14.94
C LEU A 41 1.24 27.41 15.79
N THR A 42 0.35 28.27 15.29
CA THR A 42 -1.00 28.42 15.83
C THR A 42 -1.97 27.59 15.01
N VAL A 43 -2.64 26.63 15.63
CA VAL A 43 -3.68 25.82 14.99
C VAL A 43 -4.97 26.64 14.87
N ILE A 44 -5.55 26.67 13.68
CA ILE A 44 -6.73 27.50 13.36
C ILE A 44 -7.99 26.64 13.30
N SER A 45 -7.91 25.51 12.57
CA SER A 45 -9.07 24.64 12.36
C SER A 45 -8.64 23.25 11.94
N ALA A 46 -9.48 22.25 12.20
CA ALA A 46 -9.34 20.92 11.62
C ALA A 46 -10.67 20.50 10.97
N GLU A 47 -10.64 20.13 9.69
CA GLU A 47 -11.82 19.68 8.93
C GLU A 47 -11.60 18.27 8.38
N PRO A 48 -12.65 17.43 8.28
CA PRO A 48 -12.56 16.17 7.57
C PRO A 48 -12.05 16.39 6.13
N PHE A 49 -11.11 15.57 5.71
CA PHE A 49 -10.50 15.69 4.38
C PHE A 49 -10.05 14.32 3.90
N GLY A 50 -10.23 14.03 2.61
CA GLY A 50 -9.95 12.71 2.05
C GLY A 50 -11.01 11.68 2.43
N LYS A 51 -10.88 10.47 1.89
CA LYS A 51 -11.79 9.35 2.16
C LYS A 51 -10.95 8.10 2.42
N SER A 52 -11.23 7.41 3.51
CA SER A 52 -10.60 6.13 3.86
C SER A 52 -11.67 5.24 4.50
N ASP A 53 -11.66 3.95 4.15
CA ASP A 53 -12.59 2.98 4.73
C ASP A 53 -12.12 2.47 6.10
N PHE A 54 -10.85 2.71 6.46
CA PHE A 54 -10.21 2.14 7.65
C PHE A 54 -9.78 3.19 8.69
N SER A 55 -9.75 4.47 8.31
CA SER A 55 -9.32 5.56 9.19
C SER A 55 -10.18 6.81 9.01
N ALA A 56 -10.21 7.66 10.02
CA ALA A 56 -10.72 9.02 9.89
C ALA A 56 -9.58 9.95 9.49
N THR A 57 -9.81 10.79 8.48
CA THR A 57 -8.78 11.66 7.91
C THR A 57 -9.19 13.13 7.95
N GLY A 58 -8.23 14.01 8.20
CA GLY A 58 -8.49 15.44 8.40
C GLY A 58 -7.37 16.35 7.91
N ARG A 59 -7.73 17.59 7.58
CA ARG A 59 -6.79 18.68 7.28
C ARG A 59 -6.73 19.63 8.46
N ILE A 60 -5.56 19.73 9.08
CA ILE A 60 -5.27 20.69 10.15
C ILE A 60 -4.66 21.94 9.51
N ARG A 61 -5.35 23.07 9.62
CA ARG A 61 -4.84 24.37 9.17
C ARG A 61 -4.10 25.08 10.29
N THR A 62 -2.88 25.53 10.01
CA THR A 62 -2.06 26.28 10.96
C THR A 62 -1.53 27.58 10.36
N LYS A 63 -1.05 28.48 11.22
CA LYS A 63 -0.27 29.66 10.84
C LYS A 63 1.05 29.67 11.59
N THR A 64 2.10 30.04 10.88
CA THR A 64 3.40 30.39 11.47
C THR A 64 3.32 31.68 12.30
N ALA A 65 4.34 31.96 13.11
CA ALA A 65 4.46 33.23 13.85
C ALA A 65 4.42 34.47 12.94
N SER A 66 4.88 34.34 11.67
CA SER A 66 4.79 35.40 10.66
C SER A 66 3.44 35.47 9.94
N GLY A 67 2.48 34.62 10.32
CA GLY A 67 1.13 34.58 9.76
C GLY A 67 0.96 33.78 8.47
N ASN A 68 2.03 33.15 7.95
CA ASN A 68 1.97 32.32 6.74
C ASN A 68 1.23 31.01 7.04
N PRO A 69 0.30 30.57 6.17
CA PRO A 69 -0.41 29.31 6.35
C PRO A 69 0.53 28.10 6.15
N LYS A 70 0.31 27.05 6.94
CA LYS A 70 0.88 25.73 6.70
C LYS A 70 -0.12 24.68 7.16
N ASP A 71 -0.39 23.71 6.30
CA ASP A 71 -1.41 22.70 6.58
C ASP A 71 -0.77 21.33 6.78
N TYR A 72 -1.45 20.50 7.58
CA TYR A 72 -1.05 19.14 7.90
C TYR A 72 -2.22 18.20 7.63
N PHE A 73 -1.88 16.96 7.31
CA PHE A 73 -2.84 15.87 7.21
C PHE A 73 -2.76 15.02 8.46
N VAL A 74 -3.92 14.61 8.98
CA VAL A 74 -4.02 13.75 10.15
C VAL A 74 -4.86 12.52 9.83
N LYS A 75 -4.36 11.36 10.23
CA LYS A 75 -5.09 10.09 10.20
C LYS A 75 -5.34 9.62 11.63
N CYS A 76 -6.54 9.12 11.91
CA CYS A 76 -6.92 8.52 13.18
C CYS A 76 -7.54 7.13 12.96
N ALA A 77 -7.06 6.12 13.67
CA ALA A 77 -7.55 4.76 13.60
C ALA A 77 -7.75 4.17 15.01
N VAL A 78 -8.66 3.21 15.14
CA VAL A 78 -9.13 2.71 16.44
C VAL A 78 -8.50 1.34 16.76
N GLY A 79 -8.06 1.17 18.01
CA GLY A 79 -7.59 -0.11 18.53
C GLY A 79 -6.25 -0.57 17.96
N GLU A 80 -5.88 -1.80 18.28
CA GLU A 80 -4.57 -2.38 17.94
C GLU A 80 -4.37 -2.58 16.43
N GLU A 81 -5.45 -2.86 15.68
CA GLU A 81 -5.39 -2.94 14.21
C GLU A 81 -5.06 -1.56 13.61
N GLY A 82 -5.70 -0.50 14.11
CA GLY A 82 -5.39 0.88 13.72
C GLY A 82 -3.97 1.30 14.13
N ALA A 83 -3.51 0.86 15.30
CA ALA A 83 -2.15 1.10 15.77
C ALA A 83 -1.12 0.47 14.82
N MET A 84 -1.34 -0.79 14.43
CA MET A 84 -0.47 -1.52 13.52
C MET A 84 -0.41 -0.84 12.15
N MET A 85 -1.57 -0.49 11.59
CA MET A 85 -1.67 0.18 10.30
C MET A 85 -0.91 1.51 10.27
N LEU A 86 -1.19 2.42 11.22
CA LEU A 86 -0.55 3.73 11.24
C LEU A 86 0.94 3.67 11.58
N ASN A 87 1.37 2.74 12.45
CA ASN A 87 2.78 2.55 12.73
C ASN A 87 3.54 1.98 11.51
N GLY A 88 2.94 1.02 10.80
CA GLY A 88 3.47 0.48 9.56
C GLY A 88 3.62 1.56 8.49
N GLU A 89 2.60 2.41 8.33
CA GLU A 89 2.63 3.53 7.40
C GLU A 89 3.70 4.57 7.78
N CYS A 90 3.76 5.01 9.04
CA CYS A 90 4.80 5.93 9.53
C CYS A 90 6.20 5.43 9.14
N LYS A 91 6.49 4.16 9.43
CA LYS A 91 7.80 3.54 9.17
C LYS A 91 8.07 3.36 7.68
N SER A 92 7.03 3.15 6.88
CA SER A 92 7.14 3.09 5.42
C SER A 92 7.53 4.45 4.83
N LEU A 93 6.84 5.52 5.24
CA LEU A 93 7.12 6.89 4.79
C LEU A 93 8.51 7.36 5.25
N GLU A 94 8.89 7.09 6.50
CA GLU A 94 10.25 7.38 6.99
C GLU A 94 11.32 6.67 6.16
N ALA A 95 11.15 5.36 5.90
CA ALA A 95 12.11 4.58 5.11
C ALA A 95 12.22 5.08 3.65
N ILE A 96 11.11 5.47 3.02
CA ILE A 96 11.13 6.03 1.66
C ILE A 96 11.82 7.40 1.66
N ALA A 97 11.52 8.27 2.64
CA ALA A 97 12.10 9.61 2.75
C ALA A 97 13.62 9.58 2.99
N GLU A 98 14.13 8.55 3.65
CA GLU A 98 15.57 8.31 3.82
C GLU A 98 16.28 8.02 2.49
N VAL A 99 15.59 7.36 1.54
CA VAL A 99 16.14 7.06 0.21
C VAL A 99 15.95 8.26 -0.73
N ILE A 100 14.73 8.77 -0.85
CA ILE A 100 14.37 9.87 -1.74
C ILE A 100 13.62 10.94 -0.96
N LYS A 101 14.33 12.01 -0.59
CA LYS A 101 13.72 13.17 0.06
C LYS A 101 12.67 13.81 -0.84
N GLY A 102 11.49 14.07 -0.28
CA GLY A 102 10.39 14.76 -0.98
C GLY A 102 9.53 13.87 -1.89
N LEU A 103 9.80 12.55 -1.97
CA LEU A 103 8.93 11.62 -2.69
C LEU A 103 7.64 11.29 -1.91
N VAL A 104 7.68 11.41 -0.59
CA VAL A 104 6.58 11.11 0.34
C VAL A 104 6.33 12.30 1.28
N PRO A 105 5.13 12.44 1.87
CA PRO A 105 4.88 13.44 2.90
C PRO A 105 5.78 13.21 4.11
N VAL A 106 6.24 14.29 4.75
CA VAL A 106 7.04 14.18 5.98
C VAL A 106 6.11 13.88 7.15
N VAL A 107 6.39 12.80 7.88
CA VAL A 107 5.74 12.49 9.14
C VAL A 107 6.26 13.42 10.24
N HIS A 108 5.36 14.16 10.89
CA HIS A 108 5.68 15.07 12.00
C HIS A 108 5.58 14.37 13.36
N GLY A 109 4.73 13.35 13.44
CA GLY A 109 4.70 12.46 14.59
C GLY A 109 3.43 11.63 14.64
N SER A 110 3.42 10.69 15.57
CA SER A 110 2.31 9.79 15.83
C SER A 110 2.14 9.59 17.33
N GLY A 111 0.98 9.09 17.74
CA GLY A 111 0.66 8.87 19.14
C GLY A 111 -0.67 8.17 19.34
N ALA A 112 -1.13 8.13 20.59
CA ALA A 112 -2.41 7.57 20.93
C ALA A 112 -3.06 8.32 22.09
N PHE A 113 -4.39 8.36 22.11
CA PHE A 113 -5.18 8.94 23.18
C PHE A 113 -6.46 8.12 23.44
N HIS A 114 -7.11 8.38 24.56
CA HIS A 114 -8.44 7.82 24.85
C HIS A 114 -9.48 8.92 24.64
N LEU A 115 -10.61 8.57 24.01
CA LEU A 115 -11.80 9.41 24.03
C LEU A 115 -12.81 8.87 25.03
N HIS A 116 -13.46 9.78 25.73
CA HIS A 116 -14.57 9.42 26.61
C HIS A 116 -15.65 8.66 25.82
N GLY A 117 -16.15 7.55 26.38
CA GLY A 117 -17.14 6.70 25.72
C GLY A 117 -16.62 5.80 24.59
N VAL A 118 -15.31 5.81 24.32
CA VAL A 118 -14.65 4.86 23.40
C VAL A 118 -13.76 3.93 24.23
N GLN A 119 -14.04 2.62 24.18
CA GLN A 119 -13.30 1.64 24.97
C GLN A 119 -11.86 1.44 24.48
N SER A 120 -11.68 1.45 23.16
CA SER A 120 -10.37 1.30 22.51
C SER A 120 -9.62 2.63 22.44
N LYS A 121 -8.29 2.58 22.48
CA LYS A 121 -7.45 3.74 22.17
C LYS A 121 -7.66 4.18 20.72
N ILE A 122 -7.49 5.47 20.49
CA ILE A 122 -7.38 6.04 19.16
C ILE A 122 -5.92 6.36 18.92
N HIS A 123 -5.39 5.83 17.83
CA HIS A 123 -4.04 6.06 17.34
C HIS A 123 -4.10 7.11 16.24
N PHE A 124 -3.08 7.96 16.17
CA PHE A 124 -3.02 9.00 15.14
C PHE A 124 -1.61 9.13 14.55
N MET A 125 -1.57 9.66 13.34
CA MET A 125 -0.36 10.11 12.64
C MET A 125 -0.65 11.50 12.05
N VAL A 126 0.34 12.39 12.11
CA VAL A 126 0.32 13.70 11.46
C VAL A 126 1.47 13.80 10.48
N GLU A 127 1.16 14.22 9.25
CA GLU A 127 2.12 14.37 8.16
C GLU A 127 1.90 15.67 7.38
N ASP A 128 2.81 15.99 6.44
CA ASP A 128 2.62 17.13 5.54
C ASP A 128 1.32 17.00 4.74
N PHE A 129 0.57 18.09 4.64
CA PHE A 129 -0.58 18.14 3.74
C PHE A 129 -0.11 18.33 2.30
N LEU A 130 -0.39 17.36 1.43
CA LEU A 130 -0.04 17.44 0.02
C LEU A 130 -1.12 18.21 -0.77
N ASN A 131 -0.74 19.32 -1.39
CA ASN A 131 -1.58 20.05 -2.33
C ASN A 131 -1.45 19.41 -3.73
N LEU A 132 -2.19 18.34 -4.00
CA LEU A 132 -2.07 17.60 -5.26
C LEU A 132 -2.75 18.29 -6.44
N LYS A 133 -2.20 18.14 -7.64
CA LYS A 133 -2.89 18.44 -8.91
C LYS A 133 -3.90 17.34 -9.25
N ASP A 134 -4.90 17.69 -10.06
CA ASP A 134 -5.90 16.72 -10.56
C ASP A 134 -5.32 15.69 -11.57
N THR A 135 -4.05 15.85 -11.96
CA THR A 135 -3.36 15.01 -12.94
C THR A 135 -2.29 14.17 -12.28
N LEU A 136 -2.22 12.90 -12.67
CA LEU A 136 -1.09 12.03 -12.34
C LEU A 136 0.22 12.56 -12.93
N PRO A 137 1.37 12.21 -12.34
CA PRO A 137 2.67 12.64 -12.83
C PRO A 137 2.95 12.10 -14.23
N ASP A 138 3.80 12.79 -14.99
CA ASP A 138 4.29 12.27 -16.27
C ASP A 138 4.92 10.87 -16.09
N PRO A 139 4.58 9.86 -16.93
CA PRO A 139 5.04 8.48 -16.75
C PRO A 139 6.56 8.35 -16.64
N ARG A 140 7.33 9.10 -17.43
CA ARG A 140 8.79 9.00 -17.43
C ARG A 140 9.40 9.64 -16.18
N SER A 141 8.87 10.78 -15.79
CA SER A 141 9.30 11.49 -14.57
C SER A 141 9.00 10.67 -13.31
N PHE A 142 7.81 10.05 -13.25
CA PHE A 142 7.45 9.12 -12.17
C PHE A 142 8.30 7.86 -12.16
N ALA A 143 8.48 7.20 -13.31
CA ALA A 143 9.33 6.03 -13.43
C ALA A 143 10.77 6.33 -13.01
N SER A 144 11.31 7.50 -13.36
CA SER A 144 12.65 7.92 -12.98
C SER A 144 12.84 7.95 -11.46
N VAL A 145 11.91 8.57 -10.73
CA VAL A 145 12.03 8.66 -9.26
C VAL A 145 11.75 7.32 -8.57
N LEU A 146 10.82 6.52 -9.10
CA LEU A 146 10.51 5.19 -8.58
C LEU A 146 11.70 4.22 -8.76
N VAL A 147 12.30 4.19 -9.95
CA VAL A 147 13.50 3.38 -10.21
C VAL A 147 14.69 3.88 -9.38
N GLN A 148 14.81 5.19 -9.15
CA GLN A 148 15.82 5.74 -8.26
C GLN A 148 15.64 5.21 -6.83
N MET A 149 14.42 5.25 -6.28
CA MET A 149 14.10 4.66 -4.97
C MET A 149 14.49 3.18 -4.91
N HIS A 150 14.08 2.40 -5.92
CA HIS A 150 14.38 0.97 -5.97
C HIS A 150 15.88 0.66 -6.03
N ARG A 151 16.63 1.36 -6.90
CA ARG A 151 18.07 1.12 -7.04
C ARG A 151 18.87 1.59 -5.84
N GLN A 152 18.50 2.71 -5.21
CA GLN A 152 19.24 3.31 -4.10
C GLN A 152 18.91 2.68 -2.73
N SER A 153 17.74 2.06 -2.59
CA SER A 153 17.35 1.38 -1.34
C SER A 153 18.31 0.23 -0.97
N ARG A 154 18.53 0.07 0.34
CA ARG A 154 19.37 -0.97 0.93
C ARG A 154 18.65 -1.58 2.13
N SER A 155 18.36 -2.87 2.05
CA SER A 155 17.81 -3.59 3.20
C SER A 155 18.78 -3.53 4.39
N PRO A 156 18.32 -3.14 5.59
CA PRO A 156 19.18 -3.02 6.77
C PRO A 156 19.78 -4.36 7.20
N THR A 157 19.16 -5.47 6.81
CA THR A 157 19.59 -6.85 7.14
C THR A 157 20.19 -7.59 5.94
N GLY A 158 20.12 -7.01 4.73
CA GLY A 158 20.42 -7.72 3.48
C GLY A 158 19.39 -8.80 3.11
N LYS A 159 18.22 -8.83 3.78
CA LYS A 159 17.12 -9.79 3.57
C LYS A 159 15.84 -9.10 3.09
N PHE A 160 14.89 -9.89 2.60
CA PHE A 160 13.52 -9.46 2.30
C PHE A 160 12.70 -9.36 3.59
N GLY A 161 11.77 -8.43 3.68
CA GLY A 161 10.99 -8.16 4.91
C GLY A 161 11.03 -6.70 5.34
N PHE A 162 10.62 -6.41 6.58
CA PHE A 162 10.58 -5.07 7.14
C PHE A 162 10.68 -5.10 8.67
N ASP A 163 11.07 -3.99 9.29
CA ASP A 163 11.31 -3.93 10.74
C ASP A 163 10.03 -3.98 11.58
N VAL A 164 8.93 -3.49 11.03
CA VAL A 164 7.60 -3.51 11.67
C VAL A 164 6.58 -4.09 10.71
N THR A 165 5.52 -4.71 11.22
CA THR A 165 4.39 -5.13 10.40
C THR A 165 3.79 -3.92 9.68
N THR A 166 3.80 -3.96 8.34
CA THR A 166 3.06 -3.02 7.49
C THR A 166 1.77 -3.66 7.01
N CYS A 167 0.86 -2.87 6.47
CA CYS A 167 -0.45 -3.34 6.00
C CYS A 167 -0.69 -2.94 4.54
N ASP A 168 -1.58 -3.67 3.87
CA ASP A 168 -2.24 -3.26 2.64
C ASP A 168 -3.74 -3.15 2.97
N GLY A 169 -4.23 -1.90 3.06
CA GLY A 169 -5.47 -1.59 3.74
C GLY A 169 -5.45 -2.12 5.19
N PRO A 170 -6.45 -2.91 5.62
CA PRO A 170 -6.51 -3.47 6.98
C PRO A 170 -5.72 -4.77 7.13
N LEU A 171 -5.11 -5.29 6.05
CA LEU A 171 -4.56 -6.64 6.03
C LEU A 171 -3.03 -6.61 6.25
N PRO A 172 -2.53 -7.13 7.39
CA PRO A 172 -1.11 -7.10 7.69
C PRO A 172 -0.30 -7.95 6.71
N HIS A 173 0.91 -7.50 6.42
CA HIS A 173 1.91 -8.25 5.65
C HIS A 173 2.77 -9.13 6.60
N PRO A 174 3.09 -10.38 6.23
CA PRO A 174 4.04 -11.22 6.97
C PRO A 174 5.48 -10.84 6.63
N VAL A 175 5.96 -9.72 7.18
CA VAL A 175 7.22 -9.05 6.81
C VAL A 175 8.46 -9.52 7.59
N GLU A 176 8.40 -10.65 8.26
CA GLU A 176 9.56 -11.19 8.97
C GLU A 176 10.73 -11.46 7.99
N TRP A 177 11.95 -11.19 8.46
CA TRP A 177 13.14 -11.22 7.63
C TRP A 177 13.43 -12.60 7.03
N GLU A 178 13.53 -12.68 5.71
CA GLU A 178 13.77 -13.91 4.94
C GLU A 178 14.86 -13.69 3.87
N GLN A 179 15.73 -14.68 3.70
CA GLN A 179 16.83 -14.62 2.75
C GLN A 179 16.41 -14.94 1.31
N ASP A 180 15.45 -15.86 1.12
CA ASP A 180 14.97 -16.31 -0.19
C ASP A 180 13.63 -15.63 -0.54
N TRP A 181 13.62 -14.85 -1.62
CA TRP A 181 12.42 -14.17 -2.09
C TRP A 181 11.26 -15.11 -2.40
N ALA A 182 11.53 -16.30 -2.93
CA ALA A 182 10.47 -17.28 -3.23
C ALA A 182 9.81 -17.79 -1.94
N ILE A 183 10.56 -17.93 -0.85
CA ILE A 183 10.01 -18.33 0.46
C ILE A 183 9.18 -17.18 1.04
N PHE A 184 9.70 -15.95 1.01
CA PHE A 184 8.97 -14.77 1.47
C PHE A 184 7.65 -14.60 0.72
N PHE A 185 7.68 -14.64 -0.61
CA PHE A 185 6.49 -14.48 -1.43
C PHE A 185 5.50 -15.64 -1.26
N ALA A 186 5.97 -16.87 -1.11
CA ALA A 186 5.10 -18.02 -0.81
C ALA A 186 4.33 -17.83 0.50
N LYS A 187 5.00 -17.33 1.55
CA LYS A 187 4.37 -16.99 2.84
C LYS A 187 3.33 -15.87 2.67
N LEU A 188 3.70 -14.80 1.97
CA LEU A 188 2.80 -13.67 1.67
C LEU A 188 1.55 -14.13 0.93
N LEU A 189 1.71 -14.91 -0.14
CA LEU A 189 0.59 -15.40 -0.94
C LEU A 189 -0.30 -16.36 -0.13
N ARG A 190 0.29 -17.27 0.66
CA ARG A 190 -0.46 -18.13 1.58
C ARG A 190 -1.35 -17.31 2.52
N THR A 191 -0.76 -16.31 3.18
CA THR A 191 -1.52 -15.43 4.09
C THR A 191 -2.69 -14.75 3.40
N ARG A 192 -2.56 -14.34 2.13
CA ARG A 192 -3.67 -13.73 1.38
C ARG A 192 -4.75 -14.74 0.99
N VAL A 193 -4.39 -15.97 0.65
CA VAL A 193 -5.37 -17.06 0.42
C VAL A 193 -6.16 -17.35 1.68
N ASP A 194 -5.47 -17.44 2.83
CA ASP A 194 -6.11 -17.74 4.12
C ASP A 194 -7.04 -16.59 4.56
N MET A 195 -6.62 -15.33 4.37
CA MET A 195 -7.45 -14.15 4.66
C MET A 195 -8.66 -14.05 3.73
N ASP A 196 -8.50 -14.34 2.43
CA ASP A 196 -9.61 -14.41 1.47
C ASP A 196 -10.63 -15.48 1.90
N ALA A 197 -10.18 -16.70 2.21
CA ALA A 197 -11.06 -17.78 2.64
C ALA A 197 -11.80 -17.45 3.95
N ALA A 198 -11.12 -16.77 4.88
CA ALA A 198 -11.73 -16.31 6.13
C ALA A 198 -12.82 -15.25 5.91
N ALA A 199 -12.65 -14.35 4.94
CA ALA A 199 -13.60 -13.27 4.67
C ALA A 199 -14.74 -13.69 3.72
N CYS A 200 -14.42 -14.44 2.67
CA CYS A 200 -15.34 -14.79 1.58
C CYS A 200 -15.93 -16.21 1.69
N GLY A 201 -15.50 -16.99 2.69
CA GLY A 201 -15.80 -18.41 2.80
C GLY A 201 -14.88 -19.28 1.93
N PRO A 202 -14.74 -20.57 2.26
CA PRO A 202 -13.82 -21.47 1.56
C PRO A 202 -14.21 -21.67 0.09
N TRP A 203 -13.21 -21.85 -0.75
CA TRP A 203 -13.36 -22.27 -2.15
C TRP A 203 -12.34 -23.37 -2.43
N PRO A 204 -12.73 -24.65 -2.25
CA PRO A 204 -11.78 -25.77 -2.30
C PRO A 204 -10.96 -25.88 -3.59
N GLU A 205 -11.54 -25.48 -4.73
CA GLU A 205 -10.80 -25.46 -6.00
C GLU A 205 -9.74 -24.36 -6.02
N LEU A 206 -10.08 -23.12 -5.61
CA LEU A 206 -9.10 -22.03 -5.50
C LEU A 206 -7.98 -22.39 -4.53
N GLU A 207 -8.31 -22.92 -3.36
CA GLU A 207 -7.33 -23.33 -2.34
C GLU A 207 -6.38 -24.42 -2.89
N ARG A 208 -6.92 -25.42 -3.60
CA ARG A 208 -6.10 -26.46 -4.25
C ARG A 208 -5.17 -25.89 -5.32
N VAL A 209 -5.66 -24.98 -6.16
CA VAL A 209 -4.82 -24.34 -7.19
C VAL A 209 -3.77 -23.44 -6.53
N ALA A 210 -4.13 -22.69 -5.50
CA ALA A 210 -3.21 -21.84 -4.75
C ALA A 210 -2.09 -22.64 -4.07
N ASP A 211 -2.42 -23.78 -3.44
CA ASP A 211 -1.43 -24.72 -2.88
C ASP A 211 -0.40 -25.16 -3.91
N HIS A 212 -0.87 -25.46 -5.12
CA HIS A 212 -0.02 -25.90 -6.22
C HIS A 212 0.83 -24.76 -6.78
N VAL A 213 0.25 -23.57 -6.95
CA VAL A 213 0.99 -22.35 -7.36
C VAL A 213 2.10 -22.04 -6.34
N ILE A 214 1.77 -22.01 -5.05
CA ILE A 214 2.72 -21.73 -3.97
C ILE A 214 3.85 -22.77 -3.92
N SER A 215 3.53 -24.06 -4.06
CA SER A 215 4.53 -25.12 -3.92
C SER A 215 5.35 -25.43 -5.17
N LYS A 216 4.82 -25.13 -6.37
CA LYS A 216 5.45 -25.48 -7.66
C LYS A 216 5.82 -24.28 -8.52
N VAL A 217 4.90 -23.33 -8.69
CA VAL A 217 5.09 -22.20 -9.61
C VAL A 217 5.97 -21.12 -9.00
N VAL A 218 5.72 -20.73 -7.75
CA VAL A 218 6.52 -19.72 -7.02
C VAL A 218 8.01 -20.06 -7.06
N PRO A 219 8.49 -21.25 -6.64
CA PRO A 219 9.92 -21.56 -6.70
C PRO A 219 10.46 -21.63 -8.14
N ARG A 220 9.64 -22.01 -9.13
CA ARG A 220 10.03 -22.05 -10.56
C ARG A 220 10.24 -20.66 -11.14
N LEU A 221 9.40 -19.70 -10.77
CA LEU A 221 9.48 -18.34 -11.29
C LEU A 221 10.44 -17.44 -10.49
N LEU A 222 10.65 -17.71 -9.19
CA LEU A 222 11.27 -16.71 -8.30
C LEU A 222 12.65 -17.07 -7.72
N ARG A 223 13.02 -18.35 -7.60
CA ARG A 223 14.21 -18.77 -6.81
C ARG A 223 15.55 -18.36 -7.44
N SER A 224 15.65 -18.35 -8.76
CA SER A 224 16.93 -18.16 -9.47
C SER A 224 16.95 -16.87 -10.30
N LEU A 225 16.23 -15.85 -9.85
CA LEU A 225 16.18 -14.57 -10.54
C LEU A 225 17.50 -13.81 -10.40
N SER A 226 17.89 -13.15 -11.48
CA SER A 226 19.06 -12.28 -11.50
C SER A 226 18.76 -10.97 -12.22
N SER A 227 19.40 -9.89 -11.80
CA SER A 227 19.33 -8.58 -12.43
C SER A 227 20.75 -8.04 -12.57
N ASP A 228 21.08 -7.49 -13.74
CA ASP A 228 22.43 -7.01 -14.05
C ASP A 228 23.52 -8.09 -13.78
N GLY A 229 23.21 -9.37 -14.07
CA GLY A 229 24.12 -10.51 -13.87
C GLY A 229 24.32 -10.97 -12.43
N ASN A 230 23.62 -10.37 -11.46
CA ASN A 230 23.72 -10.69 -10.03
C ASN A 230 22.40 -11.25 -9.50
N PRO A 231 22.38 -12.07 -8.43
CA PRO A 231 21.14 -12.42 -7.75
C PRO A 231 20.32 -11.18 -7.41
N ILE A 232 18.98 -11.28 -7.50
CA ILE A 232 18.11 -10.16 -7.12
C ILE A 232 18.38 -9.69 -5.69
N LYS A 233 18.33 -8.37 -5.47
CA LYS A 233 18.53 -7.77 -4.15
C LYS A 233 17.18 -7.42 -3.50
N PRO A 234 17.06 -7.50 -2.17
CA PRO A 234 15.95 -6.88 -1.45
C PRO A 234 15.91 -5.38 -1.70
N THR A 235 14.77 -4.90 -2.17
CA THR A 235 14.55 -3.54 -2.65
C THR A 235 13.33 -2.97 -1.95
N LEU A 236 13.46 -1.77 -1.37
CA LEU A 236 12.33 -1.11 -0.74
C LEU A 236 11.29 -0.80 -1.82
N ILE A 237 10.07 -1.30 -1.62
CA ILE A 237 8.89 -0.97 -2.42
C ILE A 237 7.89 -0.17 -1.58
N HIS A 238 7.03 0.60 -2.23
CA HIS A 238 5.87 1.25 -1.64
C HIS A 238 4.87 0.22 -1.10
N GLY A 239 4.60 -0.85 -1.85
CA GLY A 239 3.83 -2.02 -1.38
C GLY A 239 2.31 -1.96 -1.60
N ASP A 240 1.80 -0.77 -1.92
CA ASP A 240 0.41 -0.50 -2.36
C ASP A 240 0.35 0.63 -3.42
N LEU A 241 1.20 0.58 -4.46
CA LEU A 241 1.37 1.68 -5.40
C LEU A 241 0.41 1.62 -6.60
N TRP A 242 -0.83 2.04 -6.39
CA TRP A 242 -1.85 2.12 -7.44
C TRP A 242 -2.35 3.56 -7.67
N ASP A 243 -3.30 3.73 -8.59
CA ASP A 243 -3.74 5.02 -9.14
C ASP A 243 -4.09 6.10 -8.11
N THR A 244 -4.52 5.75 -6.90
CA THR A 244 -4.93 6.71 -5.86
C THR A 244 -3.83 7.04 -4.86
N ASN A 245 -2.71 6.32 -4.87
CA ASN A 245 -1.59 6.46 -3.94
C ASN A 245 -0.39 7.17 -4.58
N VAL A 246 -0.64 7.86 -5.69
CA VAL A 246 0.32 8.65 -6.44
C VAL A 246 -0.32 9.99 -6.82
N GLY A 247 0.47 11.06 -6.78
CA GLY A 247 0.04 12.39 -7.17
C GLY A 247 1.15 13.22 -7.79
N THR A 248 0.76 14.38 -8.30
CA THR A 248 1.70 15.44 -8.67
C THR A 248 1.58 16.55 -7.66
N ASP A 249 2.67 16.88 -6.97
CA ASP A 249 2.71 18.00 -6.05
C ASP A 249 2.39 19.32 -6.77
N GLY A 250 1.46 20.09 -6.22
CA GLY A 250 0.92 21.31 -6.83
C GLY A 250 1.92 22.46 -6.83
N GLU A 251 2.83 22.49 -5.87
CA GLU A 251 3.79 23.57 -5.69
C GLU A 251 5.05 23.35 -6.54
N THR A 252 5.59 22.13 -6.51
CA THR A 252 6.84 21.76 -7.17
C THR A 252 6.62 21.11 -8.54
N GLY A 253 5.46 20.52 -8.78
CA GLY A 253 5.19 19.69 -9.96
C GLY A 253 5.85 18.31 -9.92
N SER A 254 6.44 17.91 -8.80
CA SER A 254 7.16 16.63 -8.67
C SER A 254 6.19 15.47 -8.40
N PRO A 255 6.52 14.23 -8.81
CA PRO A 255 5.78 13.06 -8.38
C PRO A 255 5.89 12.86 -6.86
N VAL A 256 4.77 12.52 -6.24
CA VAL A 256 4.68 12.14 -4.82
C VAL A 256 3.86 10.86 -4.67
N ILE A 257 4.20 10.05 -3.67
CA ILE A 257 3.49 8.83 -3.28
C ILE A 257 3.15 8.91 -1.79
N PHE A 258 2.09 8.22 -1.37
CA PHE A 258 1.55 8.27 -0.01
C PHE A 258 0.73 7.00 0.25
N ASP A 259 0.33 6.76 1.50
CA ASP A 259 -0.39 5.55 1.93
C ASP A 259 0.46 4.27 1.72
N ALA A 260 1.72 4.32 2.16
CA ALA A 260 2.70 3.25 1.94
C ALA A 260 2.56 2.07 2.93
N GLY A 261 2.64 0.87 2.39
CA GLY A 261 2.67 -0.41 3.11
C GLY A 261 3.97 -1.16 2.81
N SER A 262 5.11 -0.54 3.09
CA SER A 262 6.40 -0.93 2.54
C SER A 262 6.96 -2.22 3.11
N TYR A 263 7.82 -2.86 2.31
CA TYR A 263 8.74 -3.91 2.73
C TYR A 263 9.86 -4.03 1.68
N TYR A 264 10.95 -4.69 2.03
CA TYR A 264 12.02 -5.03 1.09
C TYR A 264 11.61 -6.28 0.30
N ALA A 265 11.43 -6.12 -1.01
CA ALA A 265 10.91 -7.12 -1.94
C ALA A 265 11.84 -7.28 -3.15
N HIS A 266 11.49 -8.20 -4.06
CA HIS A 266 11.93 -8.08 -5.45
C HIS A 266 11.26 -6.86 -6.09
N ASN A 267 12.02 -6.03 -6.81
CA ASN A 267 11.52 -4.75 -7.35
C ASN A 267 10.32 -4.91 -8.32
N GLU A 268 10.22 -6.03 -9.04
CA GLU A 268 9.08 -6.30 -9.93
C GLU A 268 7.75 -6.52 -9.17
N MET A 269 7.80 -6.78 -7.86
CA MET A 269 6.59 -6.87 -7.02
C MET A 269 5.80 -5.56 -7.04
N GLU A 270 6.48 -4.40 -7.06
CA GLU A 270 5.83 -3.08 -7.06
C GLU A 270 4.86 -2.93 -8.23
N THR A 271 5.26 -3.36 -9.43
CA THR A 271 4.43 -3.22 -10.63
C THR A 271 3.37 -4.31 -10.73
N GLY A 272 3.36 -5.31 -9.83
CA GLY A 272 2.35 -6.37 -9.81
C GLY A 272 0.93 -5.82 -9.60
N ILE A 273 0.80 -4.79 -8.76
CA ILE A 273 -0.48 -4.10 -8.55
C ILE A 273 -0.95 -3.34 -9.79
N TRP A 274 -0.09 -3.05 -10.77
CA TRP A 274 -0.50 -2.37 -12.01
C TRP A 274 -1.19 -3.29 -13.02
N ARG A 275 -1.22 -4.62 -12.75
CA ARG A 275 -1.92 -5.59 -13.61
C ARG A 275 -3.43 -5.62 -13.36
N VAL A 276 -3.83 -5.30 -12.15
CA VAL A 276 -5.18 -5.52 -11.66
C VAL A 276 -6.21 -4.55 -12.27
N ILE A 277 -7.50 -4.89 -12.19
CA ILE A 277 -8.58 -4.12 -12.82
C ILE A 277 -8.70 -2.66 -12.35
N TYR A 278 -8.35 -2.36 -11.08
CA TYR A 278 -8.47 -1.01 -10.52
C TYR A 278 -7.28 -0.10 -10.84
N ALA A 279 -6.16 -0.62 -11.34
CA ALA A 279 -5.00 0.18 -11.74
C ALA A 279 -5.15 0.68 -13.19
N GLN A 280 -6.19 1.46 -13.47
CA GLN A 280 -6.56 1.87 -14.82
C GLN A 280 -5.56 2.84 -15.47
N LYS A 281 -4.82 3.62 -14.68
CA LYS A 281 -3.86 4.62 -15.14
C LYS A 281 -2.43 4.10 -15.07
N LEU A 282 -1.98 3.65 -13.89
CA LEU A 282 -0.63 3.07 -13.73
C LEU A 282 -0.49 1.73 -14.46
N GLY A 283 -1.58 1.00 -14.66
CA GLY A 283 -1.65 -0.19 -15.51
C GLY A 283 -1.66 0.08 -17.02
N THR A 284 -1.45 1.32 -17.47
CA THR A 284 -1.28 1.57 -18.91
C THR A 284 0.12 1.18 -19.37
N LYS A 285 0.24 0.90 -20.67
CA LYS A 285 1.54 0.62 -21.32
C LYS A 285 2.54 1.76 -21.09
N ALA A 286 2.10 3.01 -21.06
CA ALA A 286 2.96 4.17 -20.88
C ALA A 286 3.73 4.15 -19.55
N TYR A 287 3.08 3.82 -18.43
CA TYR A 287 3.73 3.73 -17.12
C TYR A 287 4.60 2.48 -16.98
N ARG A 288 4.09 1.33 -17.44
CA ARG A 288 4.85 0.07 -17.42
C ARG A 288 6.13 0.16 -18.22
N ASP A 289 6.05 0.65 -19.47
CA ASP A 289 7.22 0.77 -20.33
C ASP A 289 8.22 1.78 -19.76
N ALA A 290 7.75 2.93 -19.27
CA ALA A 290 8.64 3.94 -18.67
C ALA A 290 9.45 3.36 -17.50
N TYR A 291 8.84 2.50 -16.66
CA TYR A 291 9.56 1.80 -15.60
C TYR A 291 10.55 0.76 -16.17
N LEU A 292 10.11 -0.09 -17.11
CA LEU A 292 10.92 -1.17 -17.68
C LEU A 292 12.10 -0.67 -18.51
N GLU A 293 11.98 0.49 -19.15
CA GLU A 293 13.08 1.15 -19.87
C GLU A 293 14.22 1.57 -18.92
N LEU A 294 13.90 1.90 -17.67
CA LEU A 294 14.86 2.38 -16.67
C LEU A 294 15.32 1.26 -15.71
N TYR A 295 14.47 0.26 -15.48
CA TYR A 295 14.76 -0.94 -14.72
C TYR A 295 14.33 -2.18 -15.52
N PRO A 296 15.23 -2.71 -16.37
CA PRO A 296 14.94 -3.88 -17.18
C PRO A 296 14.52 -5.10 -16.34
N PRO A 297 13.68 -6.00 -16.90
CA PRO A 297 13.27 -7.21 -16.22
C PRO A 297 14.44 -8.05 -15.71
N ALA A 298 14.22 -8.73 -14.57
CA ALA A 298 15.10 -9.78 -14.10
C ALA A 298 15.12 -10.96 -15.09
N GLU A 299 16.26 -11.63 -15.21
CA GLU A 299 16.41 -12.84 -16.02
C GLU A 299 15.77 -14.06 -15.32
N PRO A 300 15.02 -14.91 -16.06
CA PRO A 300 14.73 -14.81 -17.49
C PRO A 300 13.76 -13.67 -17.84
N SER A 301 14.18 -12.75 -18.71
CA SER A 301 13.42 -11.52 -19.01
C SER A 301 12.10 -11.79 -19.73
N GLY A 302 12.03 -12.88 -20.51
CA GLY A 302 10.80 -13.34 -21.17
C GLY A 302 9.70 -13.84 -20.22
N GLU A 303 9.98 -14.03 -18.93
CA GLU A 303 9.00 -14.47 -17.91
C GLU A 303 8.49 -13.30 -17.06
N TRP A 304 8.82 -12.05 -17.42
CA TRP A 304 8.42 -10.87 -16.66
C TRP A 304 6.91 -10.72 -16.46
N ASP A 305 6.13 -10.83 -17.54
CA ASP A 305 4.66 -10.67 -17.45
C ASP A 305 4.02 -11.77 -16.59
N ASP A 306 4.60 -12.98 -16.62
CA ASP A 306 4.13 -14.10 -15.79
C ASP A 306 4.46 -13.89 -14.31
N ARG A 307 5.62 -13.30 -14.00
CA ARG A 307 5.94 -12.87 -12.63
C ARG A 307 5.04 -11.74 -12.18
N ASN A 308 4.73 -10.78 -13.05
CA ASN A 308 3.80 -9.70 -12.75
C ASN A 308 2.37 -10.23 -12.49
N ARG A 309 1.91 -11.24 -13.26
CA ARG A 309 0.68 -12.01 -13.00
C ARG A 309 0.73 -12.77 -11.67
N LEU A 310 1.87 -13.37 -11.33
CA LEU A 310 2.03 -14.03 -10.02
C LEU A 310 1.96 -13.00 -8.88
N TYR A 311 2.61 -11.85 -9.00
CA TYR A 311 2.60 -10.79 -8.00
C TYR A 311 1.22 -10.15 -7.82
N SER A 312 0.45 -9.99 -8.90
CA SER A 312 -0.91 -9.43 -8.82
C SER A 312 -1.88 -10.29 -8.02
N LEU A 313 -1.62 -11.60 -7.84
CA LEU A 313 -2.43 -12.48 -7.00
C LEU A 313 -2.54 -11.95 -5.57
N LYS A 314 -1.46 -11.39 -5.01
CA LYS A 314 -1.47 -10.76 -3.68
C LYS A 314 -2.53 -9.66 -3.62
N CYS A 315 -2.56 -8.77 -4.60
CA CYS A 315 -3.47 -7.62 -4.64
C CYS A 315 -4.92 -8.04 -4.89
N ASN A 316 -5.15 -8.94 -5.85
CA ASN A 316 -6.49 -9.43 -6.17
C ASN A 316 -7.14 -10.15 -4.98
N LEU A 317 -6.38 -10.98 -4.26
CA LEU A 317 -6.85 -11.66 -3.04
C LEU A 317 -7.00 -10.68 -1.86
N ASN A 318 -6.14 -9.66 -1.76
CA ASN A 318 -6.27 -8.60 -0.76
C ASN A 318 -7.62 -7.88 -0.91
N TRP A 319 -7.95 -7.43 -2.13
CA TRP A 319 -9.24 -6.78 -2.38
C TRP A 319 -10.44 -7.68 -2.17
N SER A 320 -10.34 -8.95 -2.55
CA SER A 320 -11.40 -9.92 -2.28
C SER A 320 -11.64 -10.10 -0.78
N ALA A 321 -10.57 -10.17 0.02
CA ALA A 321 -10.67 -10.27 1.46
C ALA A 321 -11.26 -9.00 2.13
N THR A 322 -11.07 -7.82 1.54
CA THR A 322 -11.65 -6.56 2.05
C THR A 322 -13.06 -6.26 1.54
N ASP A 323 -13.43 -6.79 0.36
CA ASP A 323 -14.74 -6.59 -0.28
C ASP A 323 -15.30 -7.93 -0.82
N PRO A 324 -15.90 -8.77 0.06
CA PRO A 324 -16.38 -10.09 -0.32
C PRO A 324 -17.42 -10.05 -1.46
N GLY A 325 -17.15 -10.81 -2.51
CA GLY A 325 -18.01 -10.89 -3.71
C GLY A 325 -17.53 -10.04 -4.89
N ILE A 326 -16.48 -9.23 -4.70
CA ILE A 326 -15.80 -8.52 -5.77
C ILE A 326 -15.19 -9.49 -6.80
N ARG A 327 -15.07 -9.04 -8.05
CA ARG A 327 -14.63 -9.89 -9.17
C ARG A 327 -13.18 -10.37 -9.06
N THR A 328 -12.33 -9.66 -8.30
CA THR A 328 -10.89 -9.95 -8.21
C THR A 328 -10.59 -11.36 -7.70
N ARG A 329 -11.50 -11.95 -6.91
CA ARG A 329 -11.40 -13.35 -6.48
C ARG A 329 -11.35 -14.33 -7.65
N ASN A 330 -12.25 -14.15 -8.61
CA ASN A 330 -12.33 -14.98 -9.82
C ASN A 330 -11.15 -14.70 -10.76
N ILE A 331 -10.68 -13.46 -10.82
CA ILE A 331 -9.50 -13.08 -11.60
C ILE A 331 -8.25 -13.75 -11.02
N ALA A 332 -8.06 -13.72 -9.69
CA ALA A 332 -6.96 -14.43 -9.04
C ALA A 332 -6.99 -15.92 -9.33
N PHE A 333 -8.16 -16.55 -9.25
CA PHE A 333 -8.34 -17.95 -9.63
C PHE A 333 -7.95 -18.22 -11.09
N ASN A 334 -8.42 -17.40 -12.03
CA ASN A 334 -8.11 -17.53 -13.44
C ASN A 334 -6.61 -17.37 -13.74
N ASP A 335 -5.96 -16.38 -13.12
CA ASP A 335 -4.51 -16.16 -13.23
C ASP A 335 -3.71 -17.33 -12.64
N MET A 336 -4.19 -17.94 -11.55
CA MET A 336 -3.59 -19.15 -10.99
C MET A 336 -3.72 -20.36 -11.95
N CYS A 337 -4.86 -20.51 -12.64
CA CYS A 337 -5.02 -21.55 -13.66
C CYS A 337 -4.03 -21.36 -14.83
N TYR A 338 -3.88 -20.12 -15.33
CA TYR A 338 -2.87 -19.80 -16.36
C TYR A 338 -1.46 -20.24 -15.93
N LEU A 339 -1.08 -19.87 -14.70
CA LEU A 339 0.24 -20.15 -14.15
C LEU A 339 0.48 -21.65 -13.99
N CYS A 340 -0.54 -22.41 -13.56
CA CYS A 340 -0.48 -23.86 -13.50
C CYS A 340 -0.31 -24.48 -14.89
N GLU A 341 -1.15 -24.12 -15.86
CA GLU A 341 -1.07 -24.64 -17.24
C GLU A 341 0.32 -24.45 -17.86
N LYS A 342 0.95 -23.29 -17.63
CA LYS A 342 2.24 -22.95 -18.24
C LYS A 342 3.45 -23.55 -17.53
N TYR A 343 3.47 -23.57 -16.19
CA TYR A 343 4.69 -23.87 -15.43
C TYR A 343 4.63 -25.16 -14.63
N ALA A 344 3.45 -25.60 -14.23
CA ALA A 344 3.27 -26.80 -13.42
C ALA A 344 1.86 -27.36 -13.63
N PRO A 345 1.60 -28.06 -14.75
CA PRO A 345 0.26 -28.55 -15.07
C PRO A 345 -0.34 -29.37 -13.91
N LEU A 346 -1.59 -29.07 -13.58
CA LEU A 346 -2.35 -29.75 -12.54
C LEU A 346 -3.59 -30.37 -13.18
N ALA A 347 -3.84 -31.65 -12.92
CA ALA A 347 -5.04 -32.32 -13.43
C ALA A 347 -6.30 -31.84 -12.71
N ASP A 348 -7.43 -31.89 -13.41
CA ASP A 348 -8.78 -31.66 -12.85
C ASP A 348 -8.98 -30.27 -12.21
N ILE A 349 -8.46 -29.22 -12.86
CA ILE A 349 -8.73 -27.82 -12.53
C ILE A 349 -9.40 -27.12 -13.71
N ALA A 350 -10.12 -26.03 -13.44
CA ALA A 350 -10.58 -25.13 -14.50
C ALA A 350 -9.44 -24.67 -15.41
N LYS A 351 -9.75 -24.47 -16.70
CA LYS A 351 -8.79 -23.92 -17.66
C LYS A 351 -8.72 -22.40 -17.55
N TYR A 352 -7.59 -21.84 -17.95
CA TYR A 352 -7.47 -20.40 -18.13
C TYR A 352 -8.49 -19.89 -19.16
N ASP A 353 -9.24 -18.87 -18.76
CA ASP A 353 -10.17 -18.15 -19.61
C ASP A 353 -9.62 -16.73 -19.90
N PRO A 354 -9.18 -16.43 -21.14
CA PRO A 354 -8.67 -15.12 -21.49
C PRO A 354 -9.74 -14.01 -21.43
N SER A 355 -11.03 -14.34 -21.38
CA SER A 355 -12.09 -13.34 -21.23
C SER A 355 -12.12 -12.71 -19.83
N LEU A 356 -11.53 -13.40 -18.84
CA LEU A 356 -11.42 -12.95 -17.45
C LEU A 356 -10.07 -12.27 -17.13
N ASP A 357 -9.15 -12.15 -18.11
CA ASP A 357 -7.86 -11.49 -17.91
C ASP A 357 -7.97 -9.97 -18.18
N PRO A 358 -7.78 -9.10 -17.16
CA PRO A 358 -7.87 -7.64 -17.27
C PRO A 358 -6.93 -6.98 -18.29
N THR A 359 -5.87 -7.69 -18.67
CA THR A 359 -4.89 -7.19 -19.65
C THR A 359 -5.27 -7.51 -21.08
N ILE A 360 -6.17 -8.48 -21.28
CA ILE A 360 -6.71 -8.88 -22.59
C ILE A 360 -8.05 -8.21 -22.83
N THR A 361 -8.93 -8.26 -21.83
CA THR A 361 -10.26 -7.64 -21.89
C THR A 361 -10.24 -6.34 -21.08
N LYS A 362 -10.84 -5.28 -21.62
CA LYS A 362 -11.14 -4.07 -20.83
C LYS A 362 -12.30 -4.40 -19.89
N ILE A 363 -12.01 -5.18 -18.84
CA ILE A 363 -12.97 -5.48 -17.79
C ILE A 363 -13.19 -4.18 -17.02
N ASP A 364 -14.43 -3.70 -16.99
CA ASP A 364 -14.76 -2.58 -16.13
C ASP A 364 -14.57 -3.00 -14.65
N PRO A 365 -13.90 -2.16 -13.84
CA PRO A 365 -13.54 -2.52 -12.47
C PRO A 365 -14.74 -2.82 -11.56
#